data_AF-A0A945EZ86-F1
#
_entry.id   AF-A0A945EZ86-F1
#
_cell.length_a   1.000
_cell.length_b   1.000
_cell.length_c   1.000
_cell.angle_alpha   90.00
_cell.angle_beta   90.00
_cell.angle_gamma   90.00
#
_symmetry.space_group_name_H-M   'P 1'
#
loop_
_entity.id
_entity.type
_entity.pdbx_description
1 polymer ?
#
loop_
_entity_poly.entity_id
_entity_poly.type
_entity_poly.pdbx_seq_one_letter_code
_entity_poly.pdbx_strand_id
1 'polypeptide(L)'
;MEIIAINIGNRSYKISCAAGEENKINKLAAKLNQRYKKLETNLGNKASADMILVIIGLMLEDEVATNNLADTKELKNENKSKIKDISTRIDGIIENLTDLQ
;
A
#
# COMPACT_ATOMS: atom_id res chain seq x y z
N MET A 1 13.72 -22.12 -6.73
CA MET A 1 12.85 -21.19 -7.49
C MET A 1 11.66 -22.00 -7.93
N GLU A 2 10.46 -21.47 -7.71
CA GLU A 2 9.22 -22.11 -8.13
C GLU A 2 8.59 -21.30 -9.26
N ILE A 3 7.85 -21.97 -10.14
CA ILE A 3 7.08 -21.32 -11.20
C ILE A 3 5.61 -21.58 -10.94
N ILE A 4 4.83 -20.50 -10.84
CA ILE A 4 3.38 -20.59 -10.65
C ILE A 4 2.64 -19.92 -11.80
N ALA A 5 1.45 -20.44 -12.11
CA ALA A 5 0.56 -19.87 -13.10
C ALA A 5 -0.45 -18.95 -12.42
N ILE A 6 -0.60 -17.73 -12.94
CA ILE A 6 -1.60 -16.76 -12.50
C ILE A 6 -2.50 -16.36 -13.66
N ASN A 7 -3.73 -15.96 -13.36
CA ASN A 7 -4.71 -15.56 -14.39
C ASN A 7 -5.17 -14.12 -14.17
N ILE A 8 -5.01 -13.27 -15.19
CA ILE A 8 -5.46 -11.88 -15.21
C ILE A 8 -6.31 -11.66 -16.46
N GLY A 9 -7.58 -11.31 -16.28
CA GLY A 9 -8.55 -11.31 -17.37
C GLY A 9 -8.69 -12.72 -17.97
N ASN A 10 -8.60 -12.81 -19.30
CA ASN A 10 -8.61 -14.08 -20.02
C ASN A 10 -7.19 -14.57 -20.40
N ARG A 11 -6.15 -14.09 -19.71
CA ARG A 11 -4.75 -14.43 -19.98
C ARG A 11 -4.11 -15.13 -18.80
N SER A 12 -3.25 -16.11 -19.09
CA SER A 12 -2.46 -16.85 -18.12
C SER A 12 -0.98 -16.48 -18.21
N TYR A 13 -0.34 -16.26 -17.07
CA TYR A 13 1.06 -15.86 -16.97
C TYR A 13 1.82 -16.81 -16.05
N LYS A 14 3.06 -17.14 -16.42
CA LYS A 14 3.98 -17.90 -15.57
C LYS A 14 4.91 -16.94 -14.86
N ILE A 15 4.91 -16.97 -13.54
CA ILE A 15 5.74 -16.12 -12.69
C ILE A 15 6.71 -16.99 -11.91
N SER A 16 8.00 -16.64 -11.97
CA SER A 16 9.02 -17.24 -11.10
C SER A 16 9.02 -16.52 -9.76
N CYS A 17 8.99 -17.26 -8.66
CA CYS A 17 9.05 -16.72 -7.31
C CYS A 17 10.03 -17.51 -6.42
N ALA A 18 10.37 -16.93 -5.26
CA ALA A 18 11.11 -17.66 -4.25
C ALA A 18 10.20 -18.72 -3.58
N ALA A 19 10.82 -19.76 -3.01
CA ALA A 19 10.09 -20.79 -2.29
C ALA A 19 9.38 -20.17 -1.07
N GLY A 20 8.08 -20.44 -0.93
CA GLY A 20 7.24 -19.90 0.14
C GLY A 20 6.51 -18.60 -0.23
N GLU A 21 6.76 -18.01 -1.40
CA GLU A 21 6.05 -16.81 -1.86
C GLU A 21 4.77 -17.10 -2.65
N GLU A 22 4.46 -18.36 -2.95
CA GLU A 22 3.39 -18.77 -3.87
C GLU A 22 2.03 -18.23 -3.41
N ASN A 23 1.75 -18.33 -2.12
CA ASN A 23 0.52 -17.82 -1.52
C ASN A 23 0.40 -16.29 -1.61
N LYS A 24 1.53 -15.58 -1.45
CA LYS A 24 1.56 -14.11 -1.56
C LYS A 24 1.29 -13.70 -3.00
N ILE A 25 1.95 -14.32 -3.97
CA ILE A 25 1.74 -14.04 -5.38
C ILE A 25 0.30 -14.35 -5.81
N ASN A 26 -0.27 -15.47 -5.38
CA ASN A 26 -1.67 -15.81 -5.67
C ASN A 26 -2.66 -14.76 -5.13
N LYS A 27 -2.43 -14.26 -3.91
CA LYS A 27 -3.24 -13.17 -3.34
C LYS A 27 -3.12 -11.87 -4.15
N LEU A 28 -1.90 -11.51 -4.55
CA LEU A 28 -1.65 -10.31 -5.37
C LEU A 28 -2.28 -10.45 -6.76
N ALA A 29 -2.17 -11.61 -7.39
CA ALA A 29 -2.80 -11.91 -8.67
C ALA A 29 -4.33 -11.82 -8.59
N ALA A 30 -4.94 -12.32 -7.51
CA ALA A 30 -6.39 -12.19 -7.29
C ALA A 30 -6.82 -10.72 -7.18
N LYS A 31 -6.08 -9.90 -6.43
CA LYS A 31 -6.33 -8.45 -6.30
C LYS A 31 -6.17 -7.73 -7.65
N LEU A 32 -5.12 -8.06 -8.40
CA LEU A 32 -4.86 -7.50 -9.73
C LEU A 32 -5.98 -7.87 -10.72
N ASN A 33 -6.41 -9.13 -10.73
CA ASN A 33 -7.50 -9.61 -11.57
C ASN A 33 -8.84 -8.94 -11.22
N GLN A 34 -9.10 -8.66 -9.94
CA GLN A 34 -10.28 -7.91 -9.53
C GLN A 34 -10.26 -6.48 -10.08
N ARG A 35 -9.10 -5.80 -10.06
CA ARG A 35 -8.94 -4.46 -10.68
C ARG A 35 -9.16 -4.52 -12.19
N TYR A 36 -8.59 -5.53 -12.84
CA TYR A 36 -8.79 -5.78 -14.27
C TYR A 36 -10.27 -5.93 -14.64
N LYS A 37 -11.00 -6.84 -13.99
CA LYS A 37 -12.43 -7.08 -14.29
C LYS A 37 -13.30 -5.85 -14.10
N LYS A 38 -13.00 -5.02 -13.09
CA LYS A 38 -13.70 -3.74 -12.86
C LYS A 38 -13.48 -2.78 -14.03
N LEU A 39 -12.24 -2.60 -14.47
CA LEU A 39 -11.92 -1.73 -15.60
C LEU A 39 -12.46 -2.27 -16.92
N GLU A 40 -12.36 -3.58 -17.16
CA GLU A 40 -12.95 -4.24 -18.32
C GLU A 40 -14.46 -4.00 -18.39
N THR A 41 -15.16 -4.09 -17.26
CA THR A 41 -16.59 -3.79 -17.19
C THR A 41 -16.88 -2.32 -17.48
N ASN A 42 -16.10 -1.39 -16.93
CA ASN A 42 -16.32 0.05 -17.08
C ASN A 42 -15.97 0.58 -18.48
N LEU A 43 -14.92 0.03 -19.09
CA LEU A 43 -14.42 0.46 -20.39
C LEU A 43 -15.11 -0.29 -21.54
N GLY A 44 -15.58 -1.52 -21.28
CA GLY A 44 -16.15 -2.40 -22.30
C GLY A 44 -15.20 -2.57 -23.48
N ASN A 45 -15.75 -2.52 -24.69
CA ASN A 45 -14.99 -2.72 -25.93
C ASN A 45 -14.08 -1.52 -26.31
N LYS A 46 -14.00 -0.47 -25.48
CA LYS A 46 -13.21 0.74 -25.78
C LYS A 46 -11.73 0.59 -25.45
N ALA A 47 -11.34 -0.44 -24.70
CA ALA A 47 -9.96 -0.68 -24.31
C ALA A 47 -9.57 -2.13 -24.58
N SER A 48 -8.39 -2.33 -25.17
CA SER A 48 -7.80 -3.67 -25.28
C SER A 48 -7.35 -4.18 -23.92
N ALA A 49 -7.19 -5.50 -23.79
CA ALA A 49 -6.63 -6.12 -22.58
C ALA A 49 -5.27 -5.52 -22.18
N ASP A 50 -4.42 -5.21 -23.17
CA ASP A 50 -3.12 -4.57 -22.93
C ASP A 50 -3.29 -3.14 -22.40
N MET A 51 -4.21 -2.36 -22.97
CA MET A 51 -4.50 -1.01 -22.50
C MET A 51 -5.02 -1.01 -21.06
N ILE A 52 -5.89 -1.97 -20.70
CA ILE A 52 -6.37 -2.13 -19.32
C ILE A 52 -5.21 -2.41 -18.36
N LEU A 53 -4.28 -3.29 -18.72
CA LEU A 53 -3.10 -3.57 -17.89
C LEU A 53 -2.19 -2.35 -17.73
N VAL A 54 -2.00 -1.56 -18.78
CA VAL A 54 -1.24 -0.29 -18.72
C VAL A 54 -1.92 0.70 -17.77
N ILE A 55 -3.24 0.87 -17.87
CA ILE A 55 -4.00 1.74 -16.94
C ILE A 55 -3.83 1.27 -15.50
N ILE A 56 -3.91 -0.03 -15.24
CA ILE A 56 -3.70 -0.56 -13.89
C ILE A 56 -2.28 -0.28 -13.38
N GLY A 57 -1.27 -0.41 -14.25
CA GLY A 57 0.12 -0.05 -13.93
C GLY A 57 0.24 1.41 -13.50
N LEU A 58 -0.33 2.34 -14.28
CA LEU A 58 -0.34 3.76 -13.95
C LEU A 58 -1.08 4.06 -12.63
N MET A 59 -2.21 3.41 -12.39
CA MET A 59 -2.96 3.55 -11.13
C MET A 59 -2.16 3.03 -9.92
N LEU A 60 -1.39 1.97 -10.08
CA LEU A 60 -0.54 1.41 -9.03
C LEU A 60 0.63 2.35 -8.70
N GLU A 61 1.27 2.94 -9.71
CA GLU A 61 2.34 3.93 -9.50
C GLU A 61 1.80 5.18 -8.78
N ASP A 62 0.62 5.66 -9.16
CA ASP A 62 -0.05 6.78 -8.48
C ASP A 62 -0.41 6.45 -7.02
N GLU A 63 -0.89 5.23 -6.75
CA GLU A 63 -1.17 4.73 -5.40
C GLU A 63 0.12 4.70 -4.54
N VAL A 64 1.25 4.26 -5.11
CA VAL A 64 2.55 4.28 -4.42
C VAL A 64 3.03 5.72 -4.16
N ALA A 65 2.90 6.62 -5.15
CA ALA A 65 3.29 8.02 -5.00
C ALA A 65 2.47 8.73 -3.91
N THR A 66 1.16 8.48 -3.87
CA THR A 66 0.23 9.12 -2.93
C THR A 66 0.39 8.56 -1.50
N ASN A 67 0.53 7.24 -1.35
CA ASN A 67 0.68 6.61 -0.03
C ASN A 67 2.02 6.98 0.64
N ASN A 68 3.07 7.25 -0.14
CA ASN A 68 4.33 7.77 0.41
C ASN A 68 4.21 9.21 0.97
N LEU A 69 3.15 9.94 0.62
CA LEU A 69 2.98 11.35 0.98
C LEU A 69 1.96 11.60 2.10
N ALA A 70 0.89 10.81 2.20
CA ALA A 70 -0.24 11.07 3.12
C ALA A 70 -0.09 10.33 4.47
N ASP A 71 0.04 9.00 4.46
CA ASP A 71 -0.04 8.20 5.70
C ASP A 71 1.17 8.40 6.62
N THR A 72 2.35 8.68 6.06
CA THR A 72 3.56 8.90 6.87
C THR A 72 3.62 10.29 7.50
N LYS A 73 2.96 11.31 6.93
CA LYS A 73 2.98 12.68 7.46
C LYS A 73 1.97 12.88 8.57
N GLU A 74 0.75 12.38 8.42
CA GLU A 74 -0.28 12.51 9.47
C GLU A 74 0.07 11.70 10.71
N LEU A 75 0.47 10.43 10.55
CA LEU A 75 0.93 9.61 11.67
C LEU A 75 2.20 10.18 12.34
N LYS A 76 3.14 10.76 11.57
CA LYS A 76 4.30 11.47 12.15
C LYS A 76 3.89 12.73 12.91
N ASN A 77 2.93 13.50 12.41
CA ASN A 77 2.49 14.73 13.05
C ASN A 77 1.70 14.44 14.34
N GLU A 78 0.80 13.44 14.33
CA GLU A 78 0.10 13.02 15.55
C GLU A 78 1.09 12.50 16.61
N ASN A 79 2.03 11.64 16.23
CA ASN A 79 3.02 11.12 17.16
C ASN A 79 3.95 12.23 17.68
N LYS A 80 4.34 13.18 16.84
CA LYS A 80 5.13 14.35 17.24
C LYS A 80 4.37 15.24 18.23
N SER A 81 3.07 15.43 18.03
CA SER A 81 2.22 16.18 18.97
C SER A 81 2.13 15.46 20.31
N LYS A 82 1.80 14.17 20.31
CA LYS A 82 1.71 13.36 21.53
C LYS A 82 3.02 13.32 22.31
N ILE A 83 4.17 13.20 21.63
CA ILE A 83 5.49 13.25 22.24
C ILE A 83 5.77 14.63 22.85
N LYS A 84 5.40 15.72 22.16
CA LYS A 84 5.56 17.09 22.67
C LYS A 84 4.71 17.34 23.91
N ASP A 85 3.48 16.84 23.93
CA ASP A 85 2.57 16.97 25.07
C ASP A 85 3.11 16.20 26.29
N ILE A 86 3.69 15.02 26.07
CA ILE A 86 4.36 14.24 27.12
C ILE A 86 5.59 14.99 27.66
N SER A 87 6.42 15.56 26.78
CA SER A 87 7.60 16.33 27.19
C SER A 87 7.22 17.49 28.11
N THR A 88 6.24 18.30 27.69
CA THR A 88 5.75 19.45 28.49
C THR A 88 5.27 19.03 29.88
N ARG A 89 4.61 17.86 29.98
CA ARG A 89 4.13 17.33 31.26
C ARG A 89 5.27 16.85 32.15
N ILE A 90 6.32 16.26 31.57
CA ILE A 90 7.52 15.84 32.31
C ILE A 90 8.24 17.08 32.85
N ASP A 91 8.42 18.11 32.03
CA ASP A 91 9.08 19.36 32.42
C ASP A 91 8.36 19.99 33.63
N GLY A 92 7.03 20.08 33.59
CA GLY A 92 6.25 20.60 34.71
C GLY A 92 6.32 19.73 35.98
N ILE A 93 6.46 18.41 35.87
CA ILE A 93 6.66 17.55 37.05
C ILE A 93 8.04 17.79 37.66
N ILE A 94 9.08 17.96 36.83
CA ILE A 94 10.44 18.23 37.28
C ILE A 94 10.49 19.55 38.05
N GLU A 95 9.89 20.62 37.50
CA GLU A 95 9.82 21.93 38.17
C GLU A 95 9.20 21.85 39.57
N ASN A 96 8.07 21.16 39.69
CA ASN A 96 7.38 20.98 40.98
C ASN A 96 8.19 20.15 42.00
N LEU A 97 9.07 19.26 41.55
CA LEU A 97 9.92 18.44 42.43
C LEU A 97 11.20 19.18 42.84
N THR A 98 11.70 20.10 42.01
CA THR A 98 12.85 20.96 42.35
C THR A 98 12.49 22.05 43.35
N ASP A 99 11.23 22.48 43.39
CA ASP A 99 10.74 23.47 44.37
C ASP A 99 10.47 22.89 45.78
N LEU A 100 10.59 21.57 45.93
CA LEU A 100 10.41 20.83 47.21
C LEU A 100 11.73 20.46 47.91
N GLN A 101 12.88 20.93 47.40
CA GLN A 101 14.21 20.82 48.03
C GLN A 101 14.69 22.17 48.56
#